data_AF-A0A920VP79-F1
#
_entry.id   AF-A0A920VP79-F1
#
_cell.length_a   1.000
_cell.length_b   1.000
_cell.length_c   1.000
_cell.angle_alpha   90.00
_cell.angle_beta   90.00
_cell.angle_gamma   90.00
#
_symmetry.space_group_name_H-M   'P 1'
#
loop_
_entity.id
_entity.type
_entity.pdbx_description
1 polymer ?
#
loop_
_entity_poly.entity_id
_entity_poly.type
_entity_poly.pdbx_seq_one_letter_code
_entity_poly.pdbx_strand_id
1 'polypeptide(L)' 'MTLLLNRSDVQSLLSMPKAIDVLEAAFAELDAGSAEMPDRTVIVDPSVGGWIAYMPAYL' A
#
# COMPACT_ATOMS: atom_id res chain seq x y z
N MET A 1 -12.68 -3.24 18.36
CA MET A 1 -13.68 -2.85 17.35
C MET A 1 -12.92 -2.40 16.11
N THR A 2 -13.23 -2.91 14.92
CA THR A 2 -12.53 -2.53 13.68
C THR A 2 -13.19 -1.31 13.05
N LEU A 3 -12.41 -0.32 12.63
CA LEU A 3 -12.90 0.82 11.85
C LEU A 3 -12.95 0.43 10.36
N LEU A 4 -14.09 0.64 9.72
CA LEU A 4 -14.23 0.49 8.26
C LEU A 4 -14.26 1.87 7.61
N LEU A 5 -13.38 2.10 6.65
CA LEU A 5 -13.32 3.33 5.85
C LEU A 5 -13.72 3.03 4.41
N ASN A 6 -14.66 3.80 3.87
CA ASN A 6 -15.07 3.70 2.47
C ASN A 6 -14.24 4.65 1.58
N ARG A 7 -14.51 4.63 0.26
CA ARG A 7 -13.82 5.48 -0.71
C ARG A 7 -13.88 6.98 -0.37
N SER A 8 -15.06 7.48 -0.02
CA SER A 8 -15.26 8.90 0.29
C SER A 8 -14.53 9.32 1.56
N ASP A 9 -14.48 8.44 2.57
CA ASP A 9 -13.72 8.69 3.79
C ASP A 9 -12.23 8.85 3.45
N VAL A 10 -11.65 7.89 2.69
CA VAL A 10 -10.23 7.93 2.29
C VAL A 10 -9.90 9.16 1.46
N GLN A 11 -10.75 9.50 0.48
CA GLN A 11 -10.58 10.68 -0.38
C GLN A 11 -10.57 11.99 0.41
N SER A 12 -11.33 12.07 1.50
CA SER A 12 -11.36 13.26 2.36
C SER A 12 -10.11 13.42 3.23
N LEU A 13 -9.39 12.34 3.52
CA LEU A 13 -8.30 12.30 4.50
C LEU A 13 -6.89 12.43 3.90
N LEU A 14 -6.71 12.06 2.63
CA LEU A 14 -5.40 11.99 1.98
C LEU A 14 -5.38 12.78 0.66
N SER A 15 -4.92 14.03 0.75
CA SER A 15 -4.66 14.87 -0.43
C SER A 15 -3.36 14.45 -1.13
N MET A 16 -3.20 14.84 -2.40
CA MET A 16 -1.97 14.52 -3.14
C MET A 16 -0.68 15.09 -2.53
N PRO A 17 -0.62 16.37 -2.09
CA PRO A 17 0.57 16.88 -1.42
C PRO A 17 0.96 16.04 -0.20
N LYS A 18 -0.01 15.70 0.65
CA LYS A 18 0.23 14.86 1.83
C LYS A 18 0.67 13.45 1.46
N ALA A 19 0.14 12.89 0.38
CA ALA A 19 0.57 11.58 -0.11
C ALA A 19 2.03 11.59 -0.57
N ILE A 20 2.50 12.68 -1.20
CA ILE A 20 3.91 12.85 -1.58
C ILE A 20 4.80 12.87 -0.35
N ASP A 21 4.47 13.72 0.65
CA ASP A 21 5.27 13.85 1.87
C ASP A 21 5.40 12.50 2.62
N VAL A 22 4.31 11.74 2.73
CA VAL A 22 4.30 10.43 3.40
C VAL A 22 5.11 9.39 2.61
N LEU A 23 5.02 9.39 1.28
CA LEU A 23 5.77 8.47 0.44
C LEU A 23 7.28 8.73 0.52
N GLU A 24 7.71 10.00 0.54
CA GLU A 24 9.13 10.36 0.66
C GLU A 24 9.75 9.79 1.94
N ALA A 25 9.05 9.94 3.08
CA ALA A 25 9.48 9.36 4.35
C ALA A 25 9.53 7.82 4.30
N ALA A 26 8.49 7.17 3.77
CA ALA A 26 8.45 5.71 3.67
C ALA A 26 9.56 5.13 2.78
N PHE A 27 9.92 5.81 1.69
CA PHE A 27 11.05 5.40 0.85
C PHE A 27 12.40 5.61 1.54
N ALA A 28 12.56 6.65 2.36
CA ALA A 28 13.76 6.83 3.17
C ALA A 28 13.92 5.70 4.20
N GLU A 29 12.83 5.23 4.80
CA GLU A 29 12.84 4.07 5.71
C GLU A 29 13.19 2.76 4.99
N LEU A 30 12.66 2.58 3.78
CA LEU A 30 13.01 1.43 2.94
C LEU A 30 14.51 1.40 2.60
N ASP A 31 15.07 2.54 2.21
CA ASP A 31 16.51 2.67 1.90
C ASP A 31 17.38 2.46 3.16
N ALA A 32 16.93 2.95 4.32
CA ALA A 32 17.60 2.75 5.60
C ALA A 32 17.53 1.30 6.12
N GLY A 33 16.72 0.44 5.50
CA GLY A 33 16.53 -0.94 5.92
C GLY A 33 15.71 -1.10 7.20
N SER A 34 14.95 -0.08 7.62
CA SER A 34 14.01 -0.18 8.75
C SER A 34 12.68 -0.80 8.37
N ALA A 35 12.35 -0.85 7.07
CA ALA A 35 11.15 -1.48 6.55
C ALA A 35 11.30 -3.00 6.35
N GLU A 36 10.32 -3.78 6.84
CA GLU A 36 10.13 -5.18 6.45
C GLU A 36 9.08 -5.28 5.33
N MET A 37 9.55 -5.38 4.09
CA MET A 37 8.70 -5.45 2.90
C MET A 37 9.15 -6.59 1.97
N PRO A 38 8.57 -7.80 2.09
CA PRO A 38 8.86 -8.89 1.17
C PRO A 38 8.32 -8.58 -0.23
N ASP A 39 8.82 -9.32 -1.23
CA ASP A 39 8.26 -9.27 -2.57
C ASP A 39 6.77 -9.64 -2.57
N ARG A 40 5.99 -8.92 -3.38
CA ARG A 40 4.56 -9.16 -3.52
C ARG A 40 4.28 -10.58 -4.00
N THR A 41 3.28 -11.22 -3.42
CA THR A 41 2.77 -12.50 -3.92
C THR A 41 1.74 -12.23 -5.02
N VAL A 42 1.89 -12.86 -6.18
CA VAL A 42 0.99 -12.72 -7.33
C VAL A 42 0.35 -14.06 -7.66
N ILE A 43 -0.98 -14.08 -7.78
CA ILE A 43 -1.75 -15.22 -8.28
C ILE A 43 -2.44 -14.77 -9.56
N VAL A 44 -2.08 -15.38 -10.69
CA VAL A 44 -2.70 -15.12 -12.00
C VAL A 44 -3.84 -16.10 -12.20
N ASP A 45 -4.98 -15.61 -12.67
CA ASP A 45 -6.11 -16.43 -13.10
C ASP A 45 -6.34 -16.24 -14.61
N PRO A 46 -5.78 -17.14 -15.45
CA PRO A 46 -5.94 -17.07 -16.89
C PRO A 46 -7.39 -17.25 -17.35
N SER A 47 -8.24 -17.92 -16.55
CA SER A 47 -9.62 -18.22 -16.95
C SER A 47 -10.51 -16.98 -17.03
N VAL A 48 -10.19 -15.97 -16.21
CA VAL A 48 -10.84 -14.64 -16.23
C VAL A 48 -9.93 -13.56 -16.82
N GLY A 49 -8.71 -13.92 -17.25
CA GLY A 49 -7.71 -12.98 -17.77
C GLY A 49 -7.24 -11.95 -16.74
N GLY A 50 -7.15 -12.34 -15.46
CA GLY A 50 -6.89 -11.43 -14.33
C GLY A 50 -5.78 -11.90 -13.40
N TRP A 51 -5.53 -11.12 -12.35
CA TRP A 51 -4.61 -11.46 -11.27
C TRP A 51 -5.02 -10.80 -9.97
N ILE A 52 -4.58 -11.39 -8.85
CA ILE A 52 -4.65 -10.82 -7.51
C ILE A 52 -3.25 -10.77 -6.91
N ALA A 53 -2.98 -9.75 -6.11
CA ALA A 53 -1.72 -9.64 -5.39
C ALA A 53 -1.91 -9.26 -3.93
N TYR A 54 -0.94 -9.71 -3.14
CA TYR A 54 -0.83 -9.47 -1.72
C TYR A 54 0.50 -8.77 -1.46
N MET A 55 0.44 -7.58 -0.85
CA MET A 55 1.58 -6.69 -0.63
C MET A 55 1.67 -6.31 0.86
N PRO A 56 2.11 -7.24 1.73
CA PRO A 56 2.34 -6.90 3.14
C PRO A 56 3.61 -6.05 3.30
N ALA A 57 3.59 -5.12 4.25
CA ALA A 57 4.75 -4.35 4.65
C ALA A 57 4.61 -3.94 6.13
N TYR A 58 5.74 -3.81 6.83
CA TYR A 58 5.87 -3.18 8.13
C TYR A 58 6.93 -2.08 8.02
N LEU A 59 6.57 -0.85 8.39
CA LEU A 59 7.45 0.31 8.48
C LEU A 59 7.64 0.64 9.96
#